data_AF-A0A2V8XI95-F1
#
_entry.id   AF-A0A2V8XI95-F1
#
_cell.length_a   1.000
_cell.length_b   1.000
_cell.length_c   1.000
_cell.angle_alpha   90.00
_cell.angle_beta   90.00
_cell.angle_gamma   90.00
#
_symmetry.space_group_name_H-M   'P 1'
#
loop_
_entity.id
_entity.type
_entity.pdbx_description
1 polymer ?
#
loop_
_entity_poly.entity_id
_entity_poly.type
_entity_poly.pdbx_seq_one_letter_code
_entity_poly.pdbx_strand_id
1 'polypeptide(L)'
;AERQVIEARTESESILAATAKALANPQSAALSAEERAKIEASVTALRESVAGSDYKLIRKRIDELNHATEHLAELLMNSAVSTALEGRKLAEV
;
A
#
# COMPACT_ATOMS: atom_id res chain seq x y z
N ALA A 1 24.13 12.51 -3.05
CA ALA A 1 23.50 11.18 -3.27
C ALA A 1 22.96 10.59 -1.96
N GLU A 2 23.70 10.67 -0.85
CA GLU A 2 23.28 10.12 0.45
C GLU A 2 21.90 10.62 0.93
N ARG A 3 21.60 11.93 0.82
CA ARG A 3 20.29 12.48 1.20
C ARG A 3 19.14 11.81 0.44
N GLN A 4 19.30 11.56 -0.86
CA GLN A 4 18.27 10.93 -1.70
C GLN A 4 18.01 9.47 -1.33
N VAL A 5 19.06 8.75 -0.93
CA VAL A 5 18.92 7.37 -0.45
C VAL A 5 18.16 7.36 0.88
N ILE A 6 18.49 8.26 1.80
CA ILE A 6 17.79 8.38 3.09
C ILE A 6 16.31 8.72 2.87
N GLU A 7 16.01 9.73 2.05
CA GLU A 7 14.64 10.14 1.71
C GLU A 7 13.84 8.98 1.09
N ALA A 8 14.43 8.27 0.11
CA ALA A 8 13.79 7.12 -0.52
C ALA A 8 13.54 5.96 0.46
N ARG A 9 14.43 5.73 1.42
CA ARG A 9 14.24 4.71 2.47
C ARG A 9 13.10 5.08 3.41
N THR A 10 13.07 6.32 3.91
CA THR A 10 11.96 6.79 4.77
C THR A 10 10.61 6.70 4.04
N GLU A 11 10.57 7.08 2.77
CA GLU A 11 9.37 6.96 1.94
C GLU A 11 8.94 5.49 1.80
N SER A 12 9.88 4.60 1.52
CA SER A 12 9.62 3.16 1.42
C SER A 12 9.04 2.57 2.71
N GLU A 13 9.56 2.96 3.87
CA GLU A 13 9.04 2.50 5.17
C GLU A 13 7.60 2.93 5.38
N SER A 14 7.27 4.18 5.04
CA SER A 14 5.90 4.70 5.10
C SER A 14 4.96 3.92 4.19
N ILE A 15 5.35 3.68 2.94
CA ILE A 15 4.54 2.94 1.96
C ILE A 15 4.37 1.47 2.37
N LEU A 16 5.42 0.82 2.86
CA LEU A 16 5.35 -0.55 3.39
C LEU A 16 4.39 -0.65 4.58
N ALA A 17 4.46 0.30 5.51
CA ALA A 17 3.56 0.35 6.67
C ALA A 17 2.10 0.59 6.25
N ALA A 18 1.87 1.51 5.31
CA ALA A 18 0.53 1.79 4.76
C ALA A 18 -0.05 0.55 4.05
N THR A 19 0.77 -0.13 3.23
CA THR A 19 0.37 -1.36 2.54
C THR A 19 0.03 -2.48 3.52
N ALA A 20 0.86 -2.68 4.55
CA ALA A 20 0.58 -3.69 5.58
C ALA A 20 -0.74 -3.41 6.31
N LYS A 21 -1.00 -2.13 6.64
CA LYS A 21 -2.28 -1.72 7.25
C LYS A 21 -3.46 -1.94 6.31
N ALA A 22 -3.29 -1.66 5.02
CA ALA A 22 -4.31 -1.87 3.99
C ALA A 22 -4.66 -3.37 3.85
N LEU A 23 -3.65 -4.24 3.83
CA LEU A 23 -3.83 -5.70 3.77
C LEU A 23 -4.43 -6.29 5.07
N ALA A 24 -4.24 -5.64 6.21
CA ALA A 24 -4.88 -6.05 7.46
C ALA A 24 -6.37 -5.69 7.53
N ASN A 25 -6.87 -4.85 6.62
CA ASN A 25 -8.28 -4.50 6.57
C ASN A 25 -9.11 -5.70 6.05
N PRO A 26 -10.27 -6.01 6.64
CA PRO A 26 -11.15 -7.09 6.19
C PRO A 26 -11.53 -7.02 4.70
N GLN A 27 -11.66 -5.81 4.14
CA GLN A 27 -12.03 -5.61 2.74
C GLN A 27 -10.97 -6.10 1.76
N SER A 28 -9.71 -6.20 2.20
CA SER A 28 -8.66 -6.81 1.39
C SER A 28 -8.96 -8.27 1.06
N ALA A 29 -9.86 -8.94 1.80
CA ALA A 29 -10.30 -10.31 1.49
C ALA A 29 -10.97 -10.44 0.12
N ALA A 30 -11.45 -9.33 -0.45
CA ALA A 30 -12.00 -9.29 -1.81
C ALA A 30 -10.92 -9.34 -2.92
N LEU A 31 -9.64 -9.17 -2.57
CA LEU A 31 -8.53 -9.34 -3.53
C LEU A 31 -8.40 -10.81 -3.94
N SER A 32 -8.15 -11.01 -5.23
CA SER A 32 -7.84 -12.33 -5.78
C SER A 32 -6.49 -12.84 -5.25
N ALA A 33 -6.29 -14.15 -5.28
CA ALA A 33 -5.01 -14.76 -4.88
C ALA A 33 -3.83 -14.23 -5.71
N GLU A 34 -4.04 -14.01 -7.01
CA GLU A 34 -3.04 -13.45 -7.92
C GLU A 34 -2.64 -12.01 -7.55
N GLU A 35 -3.62 -11.20 -7.16
CA GLU A 35 -3.40 -9.81 -6.76
C GLU A 35 -2.66 -9.73 -5.43
N ARG A 36 -3.05 -10.57 -4.46
CA ARG A 36 -2.33 -10.72 -3.20
C ARG A 36 -0.88 -11.13 -3.42
N ALA A 37 -0.65 -12.16 -4.25
CA ALA A 37 0.70 -12.62 -4.58
C ALA A 37 1.52 -11.50 -5.25
N LYS A 38 0.92 -10.71 -6.14
CA LYS A 38 1.59 -9.57 -6.79
C LYS A 38 1.97 -8.48 -5.78
N ILE A 39 1.08 -8.14 -4.85
CA ILE A 39 1.37 -7.16 -3.80
C ILE A 39 2.50 -7.67 -2.89
N GLU A 40 2.45 -8.93 -2.45
CA GLU A 40 3.48 -9.54 -1.60
C GLU A 40 4.85 -9.59 -2.30
N ALA A 41 4.87 -9.89 -3.60
CA ALA A 41 6.08 -9.85 -4.41
C ALA A 41 6.66 -8.43 -4.51
N SER A 42 5.82 -7.42 -4.76
CA SER A 42 6.25 -6.01 -4.81
C SER A 42 6.76 -5.52 -3.45
N VAL A 43 6.11 -5.91 -2.34
CA VAL A 43 6.55 -5.61 -0.96
C VAL A 43 7.93 -6.19 -0.71
N THR A 44 8.16 -7.46 -1.10
CA THR A 44 9.45 -8.12 -0.94
C THR A 44 10.53 -7.42 -1.77
N ALA A 45 10.26 -7.13 -3.04
CA ALA A 45 11.19 -6.44 -3.92
C ALA A 45 11.57 -5.03 -3.42
N LEU A 46 10.61 -4.29 -2.86
CA LEU A 46 10.87 -2.98 -2.23
C LEU A 46 11.78 -3.14 -1.01
N ARG A 47 11.50 -4.11 -0.12
CA ARG A 47 12.35 -4.39 1.05
C ARG A 47 13.78 -4.73 0.68
N GLU A 48 13.98 -5.55 -0.35
CA GLU A 48 15.31 -5.90 -0.86
C GLU A 48 16.04 -4.67 -1.42
N SER A 49 15.33 -3.80 -2.14
CA SER A 49 15.91 -2.58 -2.72
C SER A 49 16.37 -1.57 -1.65
N VAL A 50 15.64 -1.48 -0.53
CA VAL A 50 15.94 -0.60 0.60
C VAL A 50 17.25 -0.98 1.30
N ALA A 51 17.62 -2.26 1.28
CA ALA A 51 18.92 -2.72 1.81
C ALA A 51 20.11 -2.24 0.96
N GLY A 52 19.89 -1.89 -0.31
CA GLY A 52 20.89 -1.31 -1.19
C GLY A 52 21.06 0.20 -1.02
N SER A 53 21.86 0.80 -1.92
CA SER A 53 22.16 2.24 -1.94
C SER A 53 21.70 2.95 -3.23
N ASP A 54 20.89 2.28 -4.06
CA ASP A 54 20.37 2.83 -5.30
C ASP A 54 18.98 3.45 -5.08
N TYR A 55 18.96 4.77 -4.85
CA TYR A 55 17.71 5.50 -4.64
C TYR A 55 16.75 5.45 -5.84
N LYS A 56 17.26 5.27 -7.07
CA LYS A 56 16.42 5.17 -8.27
C LYS A 56 15.70 3.83 -8.28
N LEU A 57 16.40 2.75 -7.90
CA LEU A 57 15.79 1.44 -7.75
C LEU A 57 14.71 1.46 -6.66
N ILE A 58 15.01 2.06 -5.51
CA ILE A 58 14.03 2.19 -4.41
C ILE A 58 12.77 2.92 -4.89
N ARG A 59 12.91 4.08 -5.53
CA ARG A 59 11.76 4.82 -6.10
C ARG A 59 10.97 4.01 -7.12
N LYS A 60 11.67 3.29 -8.01
CA LYS A 60 11.00 2.41 -8.97
C LYS A 60 10.17 1.34 -8.26
N ARG A 61 10.71 0.72 -7.19
CA ARG A 61 9.97 -0.28 -6.40
C ARG A 61 8.79 0.31 -5.64
N ILE A 62 8.88 1.57 -5.19
CA ILE A 62 7.75 2.30 -4.60
C ILE A 62 6.62 2.44 -5.63
N ASP A 63 6.93 2.90 -6.85
CA ASP A 63 5.95 3.01 -7.95
C ASP A 63 5.32 1.65 -8.29
N GLU A 64 6.13 0.60 -8.42
CA GLU A 64 5.65 -0.76 -8.68
C GLU A 64 4.72 -1.28 -7.57
N LEU A 65 5.01 -0.97 -6.31
CA LEU A 65 4.15 -1.32 -5.18
C LEU A 65 2.85 -0.51 -5.20
N ASN A 66 2.93 0.80 -5.41
CA ASN A 66 1.75 1.67 -5.51
C ASN A 66 0.77 1.15 -6.58
N HIS A 67 1.28 0.85 -7.78
CA HIS A 67 0.47 0.30 -8.87
C HIS A 67 -0.10 -1.09 -8.52
N ALA A 68 0.66 -1.95 -7.82
CA ALA A 68 0.14 -3.23 -7.37
C ALA A 68 -0.99 -3.09 -6.33
N THR A 69 -1.01 -1.98 -5.58
CA THR A 69 -2.00 -1.71 -4.52
C THR A 69 -3.18 -0.84 -4.95
N GLU A 70 -3.29 -0.43 -6.22
CA GLU A 70 -4.39 0.44 -6.70
C GLU A 70 -5.76 -0.15 -6.39
N HIS A 71 -6.00 -1.41 -6.77
CA HIS A 71 -7.28 -2.07 -6.50
C HIS A 71 -7.53 -2.26 -5.00
N LEU A 72 -6.48 -2.52 -4.21
CA LEU A 72 -6.61 -2.55 -2.75
C LEU A 72 -7.07 -1.19 -2.21
N ALA A 73 -6.53 -0.08 -2.70
CA ALA A 73 -6.94 1.25 -2.30
C ALA A 73 -8.41 1.53 -2.67
N GLU A 74 -8.84 1.11 -3.86
CA GLU A 74 -10.24 1.23 -4.31
C GLU A 74 -11.20 0.47 -3.38
N LEU A 75 -10.86 -0.78 -3.02
CA LEU A 75 -11.67 -1.59 -2.09
C LEU A 75 -11.82 -0.90 -0.73
N LEU A 76 -10.73 -0.34 -0.19
CA LEU A 76 -10.75 0.36 1.10
C LEU A 76 -11.55 1.65 1.05
N MET A 77 -11.43 2.42 -0.04
CA MET A 77 -12.18 3.65 -0.23
C MET A 77 -13.67 3.38 -0.35
N ASN A 78 -14.07 2.37 -1.14
CA ASN A 78 -15.46 1.96 -1.28
C ASN A 78 -16.09 1.55 0.06
N SER A 79 -15.33 0.85 0.91
CA SER A 79 -15.78 0.48 2.24
C SER A 79 -15.90 1.68 3.17
N ALA A 80 -14.92 2.58 3.20
CA ALA A 80 -14.97 3.78 4.04
C ALA A 80 -16.16 4.68 3.68
N VAL A 81 -16.46 4.82 2.39
CA VAL A 81 -17.64 5.56 1.91
C VAL A 81 -18.93 4.88 2.35
N SER A 82 -19.05 3.56 2.17
CA SER A 82 -20.24 2.81 2.57
C SER A 82 -20.51 2.94 4.07
N THR A 83 -19.50 2.73 4.92
CA THR A 83 -19.60 2.87 6.37
C THR A 83 -19.97 4.30 6.79
N ALA A 84 -19.41 5.32 6.12
CA ALA A 84 -19.74 6.71 6.41
C ALA A 84 -21.20 7.06 6.06
N LEU A 85 -21.73 6.51 4.95
CA LEU A 85 -23.13 6.68 4.55
C LEU A 85 -24.09 5.98 5.51
N GLU A 86 -23.77 4.75 5.93
CA GLU A 86 -24.57 4.00 6.91
C GLU A 86 -24.59 4.66 8.29
N GLY A 87 -23.44 5.16 8.76
CA GLY A 87 -23.32 5.87 10.03
C GLY A 87 -24.14 7.16 10.10
N ARG A 88 -24.25 7.91 8.99
CA ARG A 88 -25.12 9.09 8.93
C ARG A 88 -26.61 8.74 9.04
N LYS A 89 -27.04 7.63 8.43
CA LYS A 89 -28.44 7.19 8.47
C LYS A 89 -28.89 6.76 9.87
N LEU A 90 -27.97 6.22 10.67
CA LEU A 90 -28.21 5.84 12.08
C LEU A 90 -28.19 7.04 13.04
N ALA A 91 -27.54 8.15 12.68
CA ALA A 91 -27.50 9.37 13.49
C ALA A 91 -28.71 10.29 13.26
N GLU A 92 -29.51 10.04 12.22
CA GLU A 92 -30.72 10.81 11.86
C GLU A 92 -32.03 10.17 12.36
N VAL A 93 -31.98 9.09 13.15
CA VAL A 93 -33.15 8.42 13.75
C VAL A 93 -33.28 8.63 15.24
#